data_AF-A0A534U2C0-F1
#
_entry.id   AF-A0A534U2C0-F1
#
_cell.length_a   1.000
_cell.length_b   1.000
_cell.length_c   1.000
_cell.angle_alpha   90.00
_cell.angle_beta   90.00
_cell.angle_gamma   90.00
#
_symmetry.space_group_name_H-M   'P 1'
#
loop_
_entity.id
_entity.type
_entity.pdbx_description
1 polymer ?
#
loop_
_entity_poly.entity_id
_entity_poly.type
_entity_poly.pdbx_seq_one_letter_code
_entity_poly.pdbx_strand_id
1 'polypeptide(L)'
;MRTRNNRLQYEDHAEVEAIFKKYHDKMYVFIAPSGKHDRRTRDIIGISFVRLAQQGNSLARQELIALIKFTIDNWIERYSFLSRWRGYEDEVQTQLEACIRRYRYTGSFVNYVFRTLECAGRGISPPRMSPLDHSRELENLSQIRT
;
A
#
# COMPACT_ATOMS: atom_id res chain seq x y z
N MET A 1 6.98 -23.13 17.64
CA MET A 1 5.88 -22.15 17.88
C MET A 1 6.45 -20.75 17.74
N ARG A 2 6.01 -19.96 16.75
CA ARG A 2 6.39 -18.53 16.65
C ARG A 2 5.54 -17.77 17.67
N THR A 3 6.17 -17.14 18.66
CA THR A 3 5.55 -16.19 19.57
C THR A 3 4.82 -15.13 18.72
N ARG A 4 3.47 -15.18 18.73
CA ARG A 4 2.64 -14.06 18.28
C ARG A 4 2.97 -12.91 19.21
N ASN A 5 3.82 -11.99 18.77
CA ASN A 5 3.97 -10.70 19.42
C ASN A 5 2.59 -10.03 19.33
N ASN A 6 1.79 -10.17 20.38
CA ASN A 6 0.51 -9.51 20.52
C ASN A 6 0.84 -8.04 20.83
N ARG A 7 1.24 -7.28 19.80
CA ARG A 7 1.35 -5.83 19.94
C ARG A 7 -0.04 -5.35 20.35
N LEU A 8 -0.15 -4.78 21.54
CA LEU A 8 -1.39 -4.22 22.06
C LEU A 8 -1.91 -3.23 21.02
N GLN A 9 -3.13 -3.47 20.54
CA GLN A 9 -3.79 -2.51 19.67
C GLN A 9 -4.07 -1.26 20.50
N TYR A 10 -3.81 -0.10 19.91
CA TYR A 10 -4.04 1.20 20.55
C TYR A 10 -4.59 2.17 19.52
N GLU A 11 -5.20 3.26 20.01
CA GLU A 11 -5.83 4.28 19.18
C GLU A 11 -5.23 5.63 19.55
N ASP A 12 -4.17 6.04 18.86
CA ASP A 12 -3.55 7.36 19.06
C ASP A 12 -3.83 8.26 17.85
N HIS A 13 -4.71 9.23 18.07
CA HIS A 13 -5.09 10.22 17.07
C HIS A 13 -3.97 11.23 16.80
N ALA A 14 -3.15 11.56 17.80
CA ALA A 14 -2.10 12.56 17.65
C ALA A 14 -0.97 12.08 16.71
N GLU A 15 -0.61 10.79 16.77
CA GLU A 15 0.34 10.19 15.82
C GLU A 15 -0.16 10.26 14.38
N VAL A 16 -1.44 9.99 14.17
CA VAL A 16 -2.11 10.01 12.86
C VAL A 16 -2.23 11.45 12.36
N GLU A 17 -2.71 12.36 13.21
CA GLU A 17 -2.87 13.78 12.90
C GLU A 17 -1.52 14.43 12.59
N ALA A 18 -0.43 14.01 13.25
CA ALA A 18 0.92 14.49 12.92
C ALA A 18 1.31 14.17 11.47
N ILE A 19 0.94 12.99 10.95
CA ILE A 19 1.16 12.64 9.53
C ILE A 19 0.28 13.52 8.64
N PHE A 20 -1.02 13.63 8.94
CA PHE A 20 -1.95 14.45 8.15
C PHE A 20 -1.51 15.91 8.10
N LYS A 21 -1.18 16.52 9.24
CA LYS A 21 -0.73 17.91 9.34
C LYS A 21 0.56 18.15 8.55
N LYS A 22 1.51 17.21 8.60
CA LYS A 22 2.79 17.32 7.90
C LYS A 22 2.64 17.26 6.38
N TYR A 23 1.67 16.50 5.87
CA TYR A 23 1.50 16.24 4.44
C TYR A 23 0.13 16.64 3.89
N HIS A 24 -0.57 17.55 4.56
CA HIS A 24 -1.95 17.92 4.26
C HIS A 24 -2.13 18.32 2.79
N ASP A 25 -1.26 19.19 2.29
CA ASP A 25 -1.26 19.67 0.91
C ASP A 25 -0.75 18.63 -0.11
N LYS A 26 -0.28 17.47 0.36
CA LYS A 26 0.28 16.39 -0.46
C LYS A 26 -0.57 15.13 -0.46
N MET A 27 -1.70 15.06 0.25
CA MET A 27 -2.52 13.83 0.29
C MET A 27 -3.09 13.43 -1.08
N TYR A 28 -3.19 14.39 -2.02
CA TYR A 28 -3.60 14.14 -3.41
C TYR A 28 -2.76 13.06 -4.12
N VAL A 29 -1.52 12.79 -3.66
CA VAL A 29 -0.62 11.82 -4.28
C VAL A 29 -1.17 10.39 -4.26
N PHE A 30 -2.12 10.06 -3.38
CA PHE A 30 -2.81 8.75 -3.37
C PHE A 30 -3.87 8.62 -4.46
N ILE A 31 -4.35 9.75 -5.00
CA ILE A 31 -5.39 9.79 -6.05
C ILE A 31 -4.74 9.96 -7.42
N ALA A 32 -3.92 11.01 -7.57
CA ALA A 32 -3.39 11.44 -8.87
C ALA A 32 -1.92 11.86 -8.77
N PRO A 33 -0.98 10.92 -8.57
CA PRO A 33 0.44 11.26 -8.58
C PRO A 33 0.88 11.63 -10.00
N SER A 34 1.41 12.85 -10.17
CA SER A 34 1.75 13.42 -11.48
C SER A 34 3.18 13.10 -11.93
N GLY A 35 4.06 12.65 -11.02
CA GLY A 35 5.47 12.42 -11.34
C GLY A 35 6.24 11.59 -10.31
N LYS A 36 7.56 11.48 -10.53
CA LYS A 36 8.46 10.72 -9.64
C LYS A 36 8.52 11.29 -8.23
N HIS A 37 8.44 12.62 -8.11
CA HIS A 37 8.40 13.30 -6.80
C HIS A 37 7.14 12.90 -6.03
N ASP A 38 5.95 13.02 -6.63
CA ASP A 38 4.68 12.62 -6.02
C ASP A 38 4.67 11.14 -5.59
N ARG A 39 5.22 10.24 -6.43
CA ARG A 39 5.32 8.82 -6.07
C ARG A 39 6.20 8.60 -4.84
N ARG A 40 7.34 9.31 -4.75
CA ARG A 40 8.21 9.26 -3.56
C ARG A 40 7.50 9.82 -2.34
N THR A 41 6.79 10.93 -2.47
CA THR A 41 5.99 11.53 -1.39
C THR A 41 4.91 10.56 -0.91
N ARG A 42 4.20 9.91 -1.83
CA ARG A 42 3.22 8.86 -1.51
C ARG A 42 3.86 7.70 -0.76
N ASP A 43 5.05 7.26 -1.18
CA ASP A 43 5.75 6.16 -0.52
C ASP A 43 6.16 6.54 0.91
N ILE A 44 6.64 7.77 1.12
CA ILE A 44 6.98 8.28 2.45
C ILE A 44 5.74 8.31 3.36
N ILE A 45 4.62 8.86 2.88
CA ILE A 45 3.37 8.93 3.65
C ILE A 45 2.86 7.52 3.95
N GLY A 46 2.77 6.67 2.92
CA GLY A 46 2.29 5.30 3.06
C GLY A 46 3.13 4.48 4.03
N ILE A 47 4.47 4.57 3.95
CA ILE A 47 5.37 3.90 4.89
C ILE A 47 5.17 4.42 6.31
N SER A 48 4.98 5.74 6.50
CA SER A 48 4.75 6.33 7.82
C SER A 48 3.52 5.71 8.50
N PHE A 49 2.40 5.62 7.78
CA PHE A 49 1.20 4.93 8.26
C PHE A 49 1.42 3.44 8.50
N VAL A 50 2.13 2.74 7.60
CA VAL A 50 2.43 1.31 7.78
C VAL A 50 3.20 1.08 9.09
N ARG A 51 4.15 1.94 9.44
CA ARG A 51 4.95 1.77 10.67
C ARG A 51 4.10 1.95 11.92
N LEU A 52 3.24 2.97 11.97
CA LEU A 52 2.28 3.15 13.07
C LEU A 52 1.31 1.95 13.17
N ALA A 53 0.73 1.55 12.04
CA ALA A 53 -0.18 0.41 11.98
C ALA A 53 0.49 -0.89 12.44
N GLN A 54 1.76 -1.09 12.07
CA GLN A 54 2.54 -2.23 12.53
C GLN A 54 2.84 -2.16 14.03
N GLN A 55 3.06 -0.97 14.60
CA GLN A 55 3.28 -0.78 16.04
C GLN A 55 2.04 -1.10 16.87
N GLY A 56 0.84 -0.96 16.31
CA GLY A 56 -0.42 -1.31 16.96
C GLY A 56 -1.51 -0.26 16.78
N ASN A 57 -1.22 0.88 16.14
CA ASN A 57 -2.17 1.97 15.96
C ASN A 57 -3.30 1.54 14.99
N SER A 58 -4.50 1.29 15.51
CA SER A 58 -5.66 0.85 14.74
C SER A 58 -6.15 1.93 13.77
N LEU A 59 -6.05 3.21 14.16
CA LEU A 59 -6.46 4.37 13.37
C LEU A 59 -5.54 4.53 12.16
N ALA A 60 -4.22 4.47 12.37
CA ALA A 60 -3.26 4.53 11.28
C ALA A 60 -3.50 3.41 10.24
N ARG A 61 -3.90 2.22 10.70
CA ARG A 61 -4.29 1.10 9.83
C ARG A 61 -5.55 1.43 9.03
N GLN A 62 -6.60 1.93 9.69
CA GLN A 62 -7.87 2.28 9.04
C GLN A 62 -7.67 3.36 7.97
N GLU A 63 -6.96 4.42 8.30
CA GLU A 63 -6.65 5.54 7.39
C GLU A 63 -5.83 5.08 6.18
N LEU A 64 -4.80 4.26 6.41
CA LEU A 64 -4.02 3.69 5.31
C LEU A 64 -4.87 2.82 4.39
N ILE A 65 -5.74 1.98 4.95
CA ILE A 65 -6.65 1.14 4.15
C ILE A 65 -7.55 2.04 3.30
N ALA A 66 -8.14 3.09 3.88
CA ALA A 66 -9.00 4.03 3.17
C ALA A 66 -8.25 4.72 2.00
N LEU A 67 -7.06 5.27 2.26
CA LEU A 67 -6.23 5.91 1.25
C LEU A 67 -5.87 4.97 0.09
N ILE A 68 -5.53 3.72 0.41
CA ILE A 68 -5.12 2.73 -0.61
C ILE A 68 -6.33 2.18 -1.37
N LYS A 69 -7.51 2.06 -0.74
CA LYS A 69 -8.74 1.64 -1.44
C LYS A 69 -9.05 2.59 -2.62
N PHE A 70 -8.97 3.90 -2.42
CA PHE A 70 -9.11 4.86 -3.53
C PHE A 70 -8.12 4.61 -4.67
N THR A 71 -6.86 4.27 -4.34
CA THR A 71 -5.87 3.92 -5.36
C THR A 71 -6.21 2.61 -6.08
N ILE A 72 -6.74 1.62 -5.36
CA ILE A 72 -7.13 0.31 -5.91
C ILE A 72 -8.33 0.45 -6.85
N ASP A 73 -9.35 1.24 -6.48
CA ASP A 73 -10.52 1.45 -7.32
C ASP A 73 -10.11 1.99 -8.70
N ASN A 74 -9.18 2.95 -8.70
CA ASN A 74 -8.58 3.48 -9.92
C ASN A 74 -7.82 2.41 -10.72
N TRP A 75 -7.15 1.46 -10.06
CA TRP A 75 -6.47 0.35 -10.73
C TRP A 75 -7.43 -0.66 -11.32
N ILE A 76 -8.53 -0.98 -10.61
CA ILE A 76 -9.59 -1.89 -11.07
C ILE A 76 -10.22 -1.34 -12.35
N GLU A 77 -10.40 -0.02 -12.44
CA GLU A 77 -10.88 0.63 -13.66
C GLU A 77 -9.89 0.60 -14.82
N ARG A 78 -8.59 0.73 -14.54
CA ARG A 78 -7.54 0.87 -15.57
C ARG A 78 -6.94 -0.45 -16.05
N TYR A 79 -6.89 -1.48 -15.21
CA TYR A 79 -6.17 -2.72 -15.51
C TYR A 79 -7.15 -3.91 -15.51
N SER A 80 -7.35 -4.50 -16.69
CA SER A 80 -8.28 -5.62 -16.89
C SER A 80 -7.98 -6.83 -16.00
N PHE A 81 -6.71 -7.11 -15.70
CA PHE A 81 -6.33 -8.21 -14.80
C PHE A 81 -6.62 -7.93 -13.31
N LEU A 82 -6.87 -6.68 -12.93
CA LEU A 82 -7.35 -6.32 -11.59
C LEU A 82 -8.87 -6.20 -11.53
N SER A 83 -9.58 -6.22 -12.67
CA SER A 83 -11.04 -6.09 -12.72
C SER A 83 -11.78 -7.14 -11.88
N ARG A 84 -11.19 -8.33 -11.70
CA ARG A 84 -11.71 -9.40 -10.84
C ARG A 84 -11.79 -9.06 -9.35
N TRP A 85 -11.18 -7.97 -8.91
CA TRP A 85 -11.29 -7.49 -7.53
C TRP A 85 -12.52 -6.58 -7.34
N ARG A 86 -13.22 -6.23 -8.42
CA ARG A 86 -14.48 -5.48 -8.37
C ARG A 86 -15.55 -6.30 -7.66
N GLY A 87 -16.17 -5.73 -6.62
CA GLY A 87 -17.19 -6.44 -5.83
C GLY A 87 -16.62 -7.42 -4.80
N TYR A 88 -15.29 -7.40 -4.57
CA TYR A 88 -14.59 -8.23 -3.58
C TYR A 88 -13.91 -7.35 -2.52
N GLU A 89 -14.64 -6.37 -2.01
CA GLU A 89 -14.13 -5.32 -1.12
C GLU A 89 -13.61 -5.89 0.21
N ASP A 90 -14.23 -6.94 0.72
CA ASP A 90 -13.84 -7.65 1.94
C ASP A 90 -12.53 -8.43 1.75
N GLU A 91 -12.35 -9.08 0.60
CA GLU A 91 -11.10 -9.75 0.24
C GLU A 91 -9.98 -8.74 0.00
N VAL A 92 -10.27 -7.62 -0.68
CA VAL A 92 -9.32 -6.52 -0.86
C VAL A 92 -8.87 -6.00 0.51
N GLN A 93 -9.80 -5.77 1.43
CA GLN A 93 -9.49 -5.35 2.79
C GLN A 93 -8.61 -6.37 3.52
N THR A 94 -8.94 -7.66 3.41
CA THR A 94 -8.14 -8.75 4.00
C THR A 94 -6.73 -8.78 3.42
N GLN A 95 -6.58 -8.59 2.11
CA GLN A 95 -5.27 -8.50 1.45
C GLN A 95 -4.46 -7.29 1.92
N LEU A 96 -5.11 -6.13 2.07
CA LEU A 96 -4.46 -4.92 2.59
C LEU A 96 -3.95 -5.11 4.01
N GLU A 97 -4.76 -5.67 4.91
CA GLU A 97 -4.32 -5.99 6.27
C GLU A 97 -3.12 -6.94 6.27
N ALA A 98 -3.15 -7.97 5.42
CA ALA A 98 -2.05 -8.89 5.26
C ALA A 98 -0.79 -8.18 4.73
N CYS A 99 -0.95 -7.26 3.77
CA CYS A 99 0.14 -6.44 3.24
C CYS A 99 0.78 -5.58 4.33
N ILE A 100 -0.02 -4.86 5.10
CA ILE A 100 0.44 -4.02 6.23
C ILE A 100 1.25 -4.87 7.21
N ARG A 101 0.75 -6.05 7.62
CA ARG A 101 1.44 -6.92 8.58
C ARG A 101 2.76 -7.48 8.03
N ARG A 102 2.81 -7.81 6.74
CA ARG A 102 3.96 -8.49 6.11
C ARG A 102 5.02 -7.54 5.58
N TYR A 103 4.70 -6.27 5.39
CA TYR A 103 5.62 -5.31 4.77
C TYR A 103 6.85 -5.04 5.65
N ARG A 104 8.01 -5.55 5.23
CA ARG A 104 9.31 -5.34 5.93
C ARG A 104 10.29 -4.47 5.15
N TYR A 105 9.89 -4.04 3.96
CA TYR A 105 10.79 -3.44 2.97
C TYR A 105 10.96 -1.93 3.16
N THR A 106 11.92 -1.36 2.43
CA THR A 106 12.17 0.08 2.29
C THR A 106 11.64 0.66 0.97
N GLY A 107 11.17 -0.19 0.04
CA GLY A 107 10.60 0.22 -1.25
C GLY A 107 9.12 0.63 -1.15
N SER A 108 8.49 1.00 -2.27
CA SER A 108 7.10 1.47 -2.28
C SER A 108 6.09 0.47 -1.67
N PHE A 109 5.37 0.88 -0.62
CA PHE A 109 4.25 0.10 -0.08
C PHE A 109 3.11 -0.03 -1.09
N VAL A 110 2.83 1.03 -1.84
CA VAL A 110 1.77 1.04 -2.87
C VAL A 110 2.10 0.05 -3.99
N ASN A 111 3.35 0.01 -4.45
CA ASN A 111 3.77 -0.97 -5.45
C ASN A 111 3.70 -2.41 -4.90
N TYR A 112 4.07 -2.60 -3.64
CA TYR A 112 3.95 -3.89 -2.98
C TYR A 112 2.50 -4.40 -2.94
N VAL A 113 1.53 -3.53 -2.61
CA VAL A 113 0.10 -3.85 -2.68
C VAL A 113 -0.31 -4.17 -4.12
N PHE A 114 0.05 -3.33 -5.09
CA PHE A 114 -0.28 -3.53 -6.50
C PHE A 114 0.12 -4.92 -6.98
N ARG A 115 1.39 -5.30 -6.76
CA ARG A 115 1.91 -6.62 -7.16
C ARG A 115 1.24 -7.76 -6.41
N THR A 116 0.91 -7.57 -5.14
CA THR A 116 0.19 -8.59 -4.36
C THR A 116 -1.19 -8.86 -4.97
N LEU A 117 -1.93 -7.81 -5.30
CA LEU A 117 -3.25 -7.93 -5.96
C LEU A 117 -3.14 -8.46 -7.39
N GLU A 118 -2.09 -8.08 -8.13
CA GLU A 118 -1.82 -8.62 -9.46
C GLU A 118 -1.58 -10.13 -9.41
N CYS A 119 -0.71 -10.60 -8.52
CA CYS A 119 -0.39 -12.03 -8.41
C CYS A 119 -1.60 -12.82 -7.93
N ALA A 120 -2.24 -12.40 -6.84
CA ALA A 120 -3.46 -13.04 -6.35
C ALA A 120 -4.58 -13.00 -7.41
N GLY A 121 -4.65 -11.93 -8.19
CA GLY A 121 -5.58 -11.80 -9.30
C GLY A 121 -5.28 -12.73 -10.50
N ARG A 122 -4.03 -13.15 -10.68
CA ARG A 122 -3.66 -14.17 -11.67
C ARG A 122 -3.67 -15.60 -11.11
N GLY A 123 -4.03 -15.78 -9.84
CA GLY A 123 -3.93 -17.07 -9.15
C GLY A 123 -2.48 -17.50 -8.87
N ILE A 124 -1.53 -16.57 -8.95
CA ILE A 124 -0.10 -16.81 -8.75
C ILE A 124 0.26 -16.37 -7.33
N SER A 125 1.15 -17.11 -6.67
CA SER A 125 1.69 -16.66 -5.38
C SER A 125 2.49 -15.36 -5.57
N PRO A 126 2.29 -14.33 -4.72
CA PRO A 126 3.08 -13.11 -4.84
C PRO A 126 4.57 -13.42 -4.71
N PRO A 127 5.43 -12.78 -5.53
CA PRO A 127 6.87 -12.98 -5.42
C PRO A 127 7.29 -12.61 -4.00
N ARG A 128 8.19 -13.42 -3.41
CA ARG A 128 8.93 -13.00 -2.22
C ARG A 128 9.82 -11.85 -2.64
N MET A 129 9.31 -10.62 -2.61
CA MET A 129 10.06 -9.45 -3.07
C MET A 129 11.36 -9.33 -2.27
N SER A 130 12.49 -9.44 -2.96
CA SER A 130 13.79 -9.12 -2.40
C SER A 130 14.00 -7.60 -2.45
N PRO A 131 14.78 -7.00 -1.53
CA PRO A 131 15.17 -5.59 -1.61
C PRO A 131 15.76 -5.16 -2.97
N LEU A 132 16.30 -6.11 -3.74
CA LEU A 132 16.91 -5.93 -5.06
C LEU A 132 15.91 -5.79 -6.22
N ASP A 133 14.63 -6.15 -6.02
CA ASP A 133 13.62 -6.09 -7.09
C ASP A 133 13.13 -4.65 -7.37
N HIS A 134 13.54 -3.69 -6.56
CA HIS A 134 13.09 -2.30 -6.63
C HIS A 134 13.71 -1.49 -7.79
N SER A 135 14.90 -1.86 -8.26
CA SER A 135 15.62 -1.12 -9.32
C SER A 135 15.19 -1.48 -10.74
N ARG A 136 14.70 -2.71 -10.98
CA ARG A 136 14.40 -3.21 -12.34
C ARG A 136 13.03 -2.80 -12.90
N GLU A 137 12.08 -2.37 -12.06
CA GLU A 137 10.69 -2.13 -12.52
C GLU A 137 10.36 -0.69 -12.92
N LEU A 138 11.16 0.30 -12.50
CA LEU A 138 10.98 1.68 -12.99
C LEU A 138 11.35 1.81 -14.48
N GLU A 139 12.19 0.92 -15.00
CA GLU A 139 12.50 0.83 -16.43
C GLU A 139 11.37 0.13 -17.20
N ASN A 140 10.83 -0.98 -16.71
CA ASN A 140 9.82 -1.75 -17.44
C ASN A 140 8.44 -1.05 -17.51
N LEU A 141 8.01 -0.30 -16.49
CA LEU A 141 6.76 0.47 -16.55
C LEU A 141 6.84 1.71 -17.45
N SER A 142 8.04 2.11 -17.87
CA SER A 142 8.24 3.13 -18.91
C SER A 142 8.14 2.58 -20.33
N GLN A 143 8.29 1.25 -20.49
CA GLN A 143 8.28 0.56 -21.79
C GLN A 143 6.91 0.00 -22.19
N ILE A 144 5.93 -0.07 -21.28
CA ILE A 144 4.54 -0.49 -21.57
C ILE A 144 3.68 0.72 -22.01
N ARG A 145 4.31 1.87 -22.31
CA ARG A 145 3.69 2.98 -23.05
C ARG A 145 4.23 3.00 -24.49
N THR A 146 3.79 2.02 -25.26
CA THR A 146 3.74 2.04 -26.74
C THR A 146 2.56 1.17 -27.14
#